data_AF-A0A8B3LJ56-F1
#
_entry.id   AF-A0A8B3LJ56-F1
#
_cell.length_a   1.000
_cell.length_b   1.000
_cell.length_c   1.000
_cell.angle_alpha   90.00
_cell.angle_beta   90.00
_cell.angle_gamma   90.00
#
_symmetry.space_group_name_H-M   'P 1'
#
loop_
_entity.id
_entity.type
_entity.pdbx_description
1 polymer ?
#
loop_
_entity_poly.entity_id
_entity_poly.type
_entity_poly.pdbx_seq_one_letter_code
_entity_poly.pdbx_strand_id
1 'polypeptide(L)'
;MDTLQFEIARFLAAKALHKRRTTYQQVGEAVGWNHPTGRGLGRNLEVILHYLADRGLPPLTTILVKKGERHPAEDAMAYIRSALGAIDIEAAQQEVFAFDWTSVPELAPATDTLPDGRQVWLTSFWGFDPASWGCIGFADEARRARYLSNSKPGTLVAIYVTKGKGPENMRGKVVGVLEISHEIGHAQEFISGDRWAEKERDQDSRGKWLYAVKATRAWRIVPEDWRRVEELFPQAYRGSNAELIGANGVPVSADEAAELYELDVYEVPVYGQTEPVDPTIQTLESALSPSRAVRPASRPYWVGETNGPKHLYILRLVGNIGAYLGRRDDEVEDKHIIKVGFSKSPQARRDQIQSAYPRGAFHWEVFKPSPQPDTAPYASAEIAIAGEDAMKKRLVEDGAEVLGGEFFLADDNLIYRIWAAGSNAAKAAQDGLRNQQFPE
;
A
#
# COMPACT_ATOMS: atom_id res chain seq x y z
N MET A 1 10.20 5.99 32.03
CA MET A 1 9.47 5.58 30.81
C MET A 1 8.67 4.32 31.10
N ASP A 2 7.46 4.20 30.54
CA ASP A 2 6.67 2.97 30.57
C ASP A 2 6.97 2.06 29.35
N THR A 3 6.32 0.90 29.27
CA THR A 3 6.52 -0.08 28.18
C THR A 3 6.31 0.54 26.80
N LEU A 4 5.26 1.33 26.62
CA LEU A 4 4.94 1.96 25.35
C LEU A 4 6.02 2.98 24.95
N GLN A 5 6.49 3.79 25.90
CA GLN A 5 7.54 4.77 25.65
C GLN A 5 8.86 4.08 25.26
N PHE A 6 9.20 2.96 25.90
CA PHE A 6 10.35 2.15 25.48
C PHE A 6 10.17 1.57 24.07
N GLU A 7 8.97 1.11 23.71
CA GLU A 7 8.69 0.64 22.34
C GLU A 7 8.84 1.75 21.29
N ILE A 8 8.31 2.94 21.56
CA ILE A 8 8.50 4.11 20.69
C ILE A 8 9.98 4.43 20.55
N ALA A 9 10.72 4.51 21.66
CA ALA A 9 12.14 4.84 21.64
C ALA A 9 12.96 3.78 20.87
N ARG A 10 12.68 2.48 21.04
CA ARG A 10 13.33 1.41 20.27
C ARG A 10 13.05 1.50 18.77
N PHE A 11 11.81 1.80 18.40
CA PHE A 11 11.44 2.00 16.99
C PHE A 11 12.21 3.17 16.37
N LEU A 12 12.29 4.30 17.08
CA LEU A 12 13.06 5.45 16.61
C LEU A 12 14.56 5.12 16.52
N ALA A 13 15.12 4.40 17.50
CA ALA A 13 16.52 3.97 17.50
C ALA A 13 16.81 3.04 16.31
N ALA A 14 15.88 2.15 15.97
CA ALA A 14 15.97 1.31 14.79
C ALA A 14 16.05 2.14 13.50
N LYS A 15 15.17 3.14 13.33
CA LYS A 15 15.21 4.04 12.16
C LYS A 15 16.51 4.88 12.15
N ALA A 16 17.00 5.32 13.32
CA ALA A 16 18.25 6.06 13.45
C ALA A 16 19.49 5.26 12.99
N LEU A 17 19.60 3.98 13.36
CA LEU A 17 20.70 3.09 12.91
C LEU A 17 20.76 2.96 11.38
N HIS A 18 19.61 3.04 10.72
CA HIS A 18 19.52 3.04 9.25
C HIS A 18 19.68 4.43 8.64
N LYS A 19 20.00 5.45 9.44
CA LYS A 19 20.12 6.87 9.04
C LYS A 19 18.84 7.41 8.40
N ARG A 20 17.69 6.94 8.89
CA ARG A 20 16.36 7.30 8.37
C ARG A 20 15.58 8.15 9.36
N ARG A 21 14.88 9.14 8.81
CA ARG A 21 13.80 9.86 9.49
C ARG A 21 12.51 9.05 9.41
N THR A 22 11.58 9.31 10.33
CA THR A 22 10.28 8.62 10.37
C THR A 22 9.17 9.61 10.67
N THR A 23 7.92 9.20 10.44
CA THR A 23 6.73 10.03 10.66
C THR A 23 5.95 9.60 11.90
N TYR A 24 5.13 10.52 12.43
CA TYR A 24 4.20 10.24 13.54
C TYR A 24 3.26 9.08 13.24
N GLN A 25 2.83 8.95 11.99
CA GLN A 25 1.99 7.85 11.53
C GLN A 25 2.74 6.51 11.62
N GLN A 26 3.96 6.42 11.08
CA GLN A 26 4.78 5.21 11.13
C GLN A 26 5.10 4.80 12.58
N VAL A 27 5.41 5.76 13.47
CA VAL A 27 5.58 5.47 14.91
C VAL A 27 4.29 4.91 15.48
N GLY A 28 3.15 5.53 15.17
CA GLY A 28 1.85 5.10 15.65
C GLY A 28 1.52 3.68 15.22
N GLU A 29 1.70 3.35 13.94
CA GLU A 29 1.52 2.00 13.40
C GLU A 29 2.43 0.98 14.10
N ALA A 30 3.72 1.29 14.22
CA ALA A 30 4.72 0.39 14.80
C ALA A 30 4.44 0.00 16.27
N VAL A 31 3.83 0.90 17.04
CA VAL A 31 3.51 0.65 18.47
C VAL A 31 2.03 0.31 18.70
N GLY A 32 1.25 0.10 17.64
CA GLY A 32 -0.19 -0.19 17.74
C GLY A 32 -1.01 0.97 18.31
N TRP A 33 -0.57 2.20 18.08
CA TRP A 33 -1.27 3.41 18.48
C TRP A 33 -2.34 3.76 17.44
N ASN A 34 -3.59 3.48 17.78
CA ASN A 34 -4.74 3.65 16.90
C ASN A 34 -5.16 5.12 16.73
N HIS A 35 -4.30 5.94 16.10
CA HIS A 35 -4.67 7.27 15.62
C HIS A 35 -4.06 7.54 14.23
N PRO A 36 -4.87 7.87 13.20
CA PRO A 36 -4.41 7.93 11.80
C PRO A 36 -3.31 8.96 11.52
N THR A 37 -3.17 9.97 12.38
CA THR A 37 -2.11 10.99 12.31
C THR A 37 -1.07 10.90 13.43
N GLY A 38 -1.12 9.88 14.28
CA GLY A 38 -0.27 9.79 15.49
C GLY A 38 -0.60 10.82 16.57
N ARG A 39 -1.75 11.50 16.51
CA ARG A 39 -2.20 12.45 17.54
C ARG A 39 -2.23 11.76 18.91
N GLY A 40 -1.77 12.50 19.93
CA GLY A 40 -1.67 12.00 21.30
C GLY A 40 -0.32 11.37 21.65
N LEU A 41 0.57 11.13 20.68
CA LEU A 41 1.93 10.65 20.96
C LEU A 41 2.79 11.68 21.69
N GLY A 42 2.48 12.99 21.59
CA GLY A 42 3.29 14.08 22.14
C GLY A 42 3.69 13.89 23.61
N ARG A 43 2.76 13.49 24.48
CA ARG A 43 3.05 13.23 25.90
C ARG A 43 4.05 12.09 26.11
N ASN A 44 4.01 11.06 25.29
CA ASN A 44 4.96 9.95 25.36
C ASN A 44 6.33 10.37 24.83
N LEU A 45 6.35 11.13 23.73
CA LEU A 45 7.58 11.66 23.12
C LEU A 45 8.30 12.63 24.05
N GLU A 46 7.57 13.45 24.79
CA GLU A 46 8.10 14.35 25.82
C GLU A 46 8.82 13.57 26.93
N VAL A 47 8.21 12.48 27.43
CA VAL A 47 8.84 11.62 28.44
C VAL A 47 10.11 10.95 27.90
N ILE A 48 10.09 10.50 26.64
CA ILE A 48 11.28 9.91 25.99
C ILE A 48 12.38 10.97 25.85
N LEU A 49 12.03 12.18 25.40
CA LEU A 49 12.97 13.27 25.22
C LEU A 49 13.68 13.64 26.53
N HIS A 50 12.93 13.82 27.62
CA HIS A 50 13.52 14.09 28.93
C HIS A 50 14.38 12.94 29.43
N TYR A 51 13.92 11.69 29.26
CA TYR A 51 14.71 10.52 29.66
C TYR A 51 16.06 10.45 28.93
N LEU A 52 16.09 10.76 27.62
CA LEU A 52 17.33 10.80 26.84
C LEU A 52 18.23 11.95 27.31
N ALA A 53 17.66 13.13 27.51
CA ALA A 53 18.38 14.32 27.98
C ALA A 53 19.04 14.08 29.35
N ASP A 54 18.29 13.53 30.31
CA ASP A 54 18.77 13.24 31.66
C ASP A 54 19.93 12.24 31.69
N ARG A 55 20.04 11.41 30.64
CA ARG A 55 21.11 10.43 30.45
C ARG A 55 22.23 10.89 29.53
N GLY A 56 22.17 12.12 29.03
CA GLY A 56 23.13 12.65 28.07
C GLY A 56 23.15 11.90 26.74
N LEU A 57 22.02 11.28 26.36
CA LEU A 57 21.87 10.58 25.09
C LEU A 57 21.37 11.54 23.99
N PRO A 58 21.71 11.30 22.70
CA PRO A 58 21.24 12.14 21.61
C PRO A 58 19.71 12.20 21.54
N PRO A 59 19.13 13.34 21.11
CA PRO A 59 17.69 13.57 21.19
C PRO A 59 16.94 12.86 20.08
N LEU A 60 16.68 11.57 20.27
CA LEU A 60 16.14 10.65 19.29
C LEU A 60 14.82 11.11 18.64
N THR A 61 14.00 11.90 19.34
CA THR A 61 12.74 12.44 18.80
C THR A 61 12.94 13.47 17.69
N THR A 62 14.15 13.98 17.47
CA THR A 62 14.47 14.93 16.39
C THR A 62 14.36 14.34 14.98
N ILE A 63 14.39 13.02 14.83
CA ILE A 63 14.22 12.34 13.53
C ILE A 63 12.74 12.09 13.20
N LEU A 64 11.82 12.46 14.10
CA LEU A 64 10.38 12.36 13.91
C LEU A 64 9.84 13.61 13.21
N VAL A 65 9.42 13.45 11.96
CA VAL A 65 9.08 14.54 11.05
C VAL A 65 7.68 14.35 10.44
N LYS A 66 7.16 15.39 9.78
CA LYS A 66 6.00 15.21 8.89
C LYS A 66 6.44 14.54 7.59
N LYS A 67 5.51 13.84 6.92
CA LYS A 67 5.78 13.21 5.63
C LYS A 67 6.28 14.26 4.63
N GLY A 68 7.45 14.02 4.04
CA GLY A 68 8.09 14.94 3.08
C GLY A 68 8.94 16.06 3.71
N GLU A 69 8.94 16.21 5.03
CA GLU A 69 9.73 17.23 5.71
C GLU A 69 11.08 16.70 6.22
N ARG A 70 12.03 17.62 6.44
CA ARG A 70 13.34 17.30 7.01
C ARG A 70 13.42 17.54 8.51
N HIS A 71 12.59 18.43 9.03
CA HIS A 71 12.61 18.86 10.43
C HIS A 71 11.33 18.45 11.14
N PRO A 72 11.35 18.34 12.49
CA PRO A 72 10.14 18.18 13.27
C PRO A 72 9.16 19.33 13.03
N ALA A 73 7.88 19.05 13.24
CA ALA A 73 6.83 20.06 13.18
C ALA A 73 7.09 21.20 14.19
N GLU A 74 6.59 22.41 13.90
CA GLU A 74 6.86 23.60 14.72
C GLU A 74 6.40 23.46 16.18
N ASP A 75 5.28 22.79 16.41
CA ASP A 75 4.79 22.46 17.75
C ASP A 75 5.75 21.50 18.48
N ALA A 76 6.19 20.44 17.82
CA ALA A 76 7.22 19.54 18.35
C ALA A 76 8.54 20.26 18.63
N MET A 77 8.93 21.21 17.76
CA MET A 77 10.11 22.05 17.92
C MET A 77 10.05 22.92 19.19
N ALA A 78 8.88 23.46 19.53
CA ALA A 78 8.69 24.21 20.77
C ALA A 78 8.96 23.33 22.00
N TYR A 79 8.47 22.08 22.01
CA TYR A 79 8.74 21.13 23.09
C TYR A 79 10.21 20.71 23.15
N ILE A 80 10.82 20.40 22.00
CA ILE A 80 12.23 20.02 21.93
C ILE A 80 13.12 21.13 22.51
N ARG A 81 12.86 22.39 22.13
CA ARG A 81 13.58 23.55 22.66
C ARG A 81 13.31 23.81 24.13
N SER A 82 12.11 23.52 24.62
CA SER A 82 11.81 23.64 26.05
C SER A 82 12.60 22.63 26.90
N ALA A 83 12.82 21.42 26.38
CA ALA A 83 13.53 20.38 27.12
C ALA A 83 15.06 20.48 26.99
N LEU A 84 15.57 20.87 25.81
CA LEU A 84 17.00 20.84 25.49
C LEU A 84 17.64 22.23 25.33
N GLY A 85 16.84 23.29 25.36
CA GLY A 85 17.28 24.64 25.05
C GLY A 85 17.39 24.90 23.54
N ALA A 86 18.16 25.93 23.18
CA ALA A 86 18.40 26.26 21.78
C ALA A 86 19.34 25.21 21.16
N ILE A 87 18.79 24.30 20.36
CA ILE A 87 19.55 23.27 19.64
C ILE A 87 19.50 23.51 18.13
N ASP A 88 20.58 23.15 17.45
CA ASP A 88 20.62 22.97 16.00
C ASP A 88 20.07 21.58 15.66
N ILE A 89 18.95 21.54 14.94
CA ILE A 89 18.26 20.28 14.61
C ILE A 89 19.05 19.44 13.62
N GLU A 90 19.75 20.06 12.68
CA GLU A 90 20.51 19.30 11.68
C GLU A 90 21.70 18.62 12.37
N ALA A 91 22.42 19.34 13.23
CA ALA A 91 23.47 18.77 14.06
C ALA A 91 22.93 17.65 14.98
N ALA A 92 21.82 17.89 15.67
CA ALA A 92 21.22 16.91 16.57
C ALA A 92 20.76 15.64 15.84
N GLN A 93 20.19 15.76 14.63
CA GLN A 93 19.84 14.60 13.81
C GLN A 93 21.09 13.82 13.38
N GLN A 94 22.17 14.50 13.01
CA GLN A 94 23.44 13.84 12.68
C GLN A 94 24.03 13.10 13.88
N GLU A 95 23.96 13.68 15.08
CA GLU A 95 24.36 13.00 16.31
C GLU A 95 23.53 11.73 16.55
N VAL A 96 22.20 11.82 16.38
CA VAL A 96 21.31 10.66 16.49
C VAL A 96 21.68 9.57 15.48
N PHE A 97 22.03 9.91 14.24
CA PHE A 97 22.42 8.96 13.21
C PHE A 97 23.84 8.40 13.39
N ALA A 98 24.73 9.14 14.05
CA ALA A 98 26.10 8.72 14.31
C ALA A 98 26.23 7.89 15.59
N PHE A 99 25.26 7.98 16.49
CA PHE A 99 25.28 7.30 17.78
C PHE A 99 25.05 5.79 17.66
N ASP A 100 25.83 5.01 18.40
CA ASP A 100 25.67 3.57 18.49
C ASP A 100 24.51 3.22 19.45
N TRP A 101 23.30 3.16 18.91
CA TRP A 101 22.10 2.80 19.68
C TRP A 101 22.12 1.36 20.20
N THR A 102 23.01 0.49 19.71
CA THR A 102 23.17 -0.87 20.25
C THR A 102 23.87 -0.88 21.61
N SER A 103 24.58 0.21 21.95
CA SER A 103 25.26 0.39 23.24
C SER A 103 24.32 0.71 24.42
N VAL A 104 23.03 0.97 24.17
CA VAL A 104 22.03 1.29 25.20
C VAL A 104 20.99 0.15 25.24
N PRO A 105 21.20 -0.93 26.01
CA PRO A 105 20.44 -2.19 25.87
C PRO A 105 18.91 -2.05 25.94
N GLU A 106 18.40 -1.14 26.76
CA GLU A 106 16.97 -0.91 26.92
C GLU A 106 16.33 -0.16 25.74
N LEU A 107 17.12 0.62 24.99
CA LEU A 107 16.70 1.36 23.79
C LEU A 107 17.20 0.72 22.49
N ALA A 108 18.16 -0.19 22.61
CA ALA A 108 18.66 -0.96 21.50
C ALA A 108 17.44 -1.58 20.80
N PRO A 109 17.36 -1.45 19.47
CA PRO A 109 16.38 -2.23 18.74
C PRO A 109 16.58 -3.67 19.19
N ALA A 110 15.47 -4.38 19.43
CA ALA A 110 15.55 -5.80 19.69
C ALA A 110 16.47 -6.39 18.61
N THR A 111 17.47 -7.17 19.02
CA THR A 111 18.53 -7.66 18.11
C THR A 111 17.98 -8.56 17.01
N ASP A 112 16.67 -8.79 17.02
CA ASP A 112 15.91 -9.46 16.01
C ASP A 112 15.22 -8.45 15.07
N THR A 113 15.95 -8.18 13.99
CA THR A 113 15.48 -8.30 12.61
C THR A 113 14.66 -7.15 11.97
N LEU A 114 14.73 -7.04 10.62
CA LEU A 114 13.60 -6.57 9.75
C LEU A 114 12.28 -7.13 10.29
N PRO A 115 11.06 -6.76 9.87
CA PRO A 115 9.87 -7.57 10.23
C PRO A 115 10.19 -9.07 9.95
N ASP A 116 10.50 -9.81 11.02
CA ASP A 116 11.12 -11.14 11.14
C ASP A 116 12.42 -11.53 10.37
N GLY A 117 13.21 -10.61 9.83
CA GLY A 117 14.54 -10.97 9.26
C GLY A 117 14.41 -11.72 7.93
N ARG A 118 13.27 -11.48 7.28
CA ARG A 118 12.87 -12.10 6.03
C ARG A 118 13.78 -11.62 4.92
N GLN A 119 14.22 -12.57 4.11
CA GLN A 119 14.96 -12.26 2.89
C GLN A 119 13.98 -11.68 1.87
N VAL A 120 14.46 -10.72 1.08
CA VAL A 120 13.73 -10.20 -0.08
C VAL A 120 14.42 -10.67 -1.34
N TRP A 121 13.65 -11.17 -2.28
CA TRP A 121 14.08 -11.58 -3.61
C TRP A 121 13.31 -10.81 -4.67
N LEU A 122 13.91 -10.66 -5.84
CA LEU A 122 13.30 -10.04 -7.02
C LEU A 122 13.14 -11.08 -8.11
N THR A 123 11.95 -11.16 -8.72
CA THR A 123 11.72 -11.94 -9.94
C THR A 123 10.76 -11.19 -10.89
N SER A 124 10.58 -11.71 -12.09
CA SER A 124 9.81 -11.07 -13.16
C SER A 124 8.66 -11.93 -13.68
N PHE A 125 7.44 -11.38 -13.75
CA PHE A 125 6.27 -12.05 -14.32
C PHE A 125 5.72 -11.30 -15.55
N TRP A 126 4.79 -11.91 -16.29
CA TRP A 126 4.05 -11.24 -17.38
C TRP A 126 2.75 -10.56 -16.89
N GLY A 127 2.56 -10.48 -15.58
CA GLY A 127 1.41 -9.91 -14.91
C GLY A 127 1.40 -10.31 -13.44
N PHE A 128 0.49 -9.77 -12.64
CA PHE A 128 0.42 -10.09 -11.22
C PHE A 128 -1.03 -10.34 -10.78
N ASP A 129 -1.41 -11.62 -10.76
CA ASP A 129 -2.75 -12.09 -10.40
C ASP A 129 -2.66 -13.31 -9.46
N PRO A 130 -2.24 -13.10 -8.20
CA PRO A 130 -1.98 -14.20 -7.24
C PRO A 130 -3.22 -15.05 -6.94
N ALA A 131 -4.43 -14.49 -7.08
CA ALA A 131 -5.69 -15.19 -6.86
C ALA A 131 -5.99 -16.27 -7.92
N SER A 132 -5.27 -16.25 -9.05
CA SER A 132 -5.35 -17.26 -10.10
C SER A 132 -4.00 -17.91 -10.41
N TRP A 133 -2.91 -17.32 -9.92
CA TRP A 133 -1.51 -17.76 -10.07
C TRP A 133 -0.78 -17.69 -8.72
N GLY A 134 -0.94 -18.71 -7.87
CA GLY A 134 -0.50 -18.69 -6.46
C GLY A 134 0.92 -19.20 -6.21
N CYS A 135 1.84 -19.06 -7.16
CA CYS A 135 3.20 -19.59 -7.04
C CYS A 135 4.25 -18.80 -7.82
N ILE A 136 5.52 -19.03 -7.50
CA ILE A 136 6.65 -18.75 -8.39
C ILE A 136 7.02 -20.03 -9.14
N GLY A 137 7.32 -19.91 -10.44
CA GLY A 137 7.62 -21.04 -11.31
C GLY A 137 9.03 -20.98 -11.89
N PHE A 138 9.66 -22.13 -12.04
CA PHE A 138 11.03 -22.31 -12.51
C PHE A 138 11.07 -23.21 -13.75
N ALA A 139 11.98 -22.90 -14.68
CA ALA A 139 12.11 -23.65 -15.94
C ALA A 139 12.52 -25.11 -15.73
N ASP A 140 13.30 -25.38 -14.69
CA ASP A 140 13.81 -26.71 -14.34
C ASP A 140 13.93 -26.86 -12.82
N GLU A 141 14.03 -28.12 -12.37
CA GLU A 141 14.11 -28.46 -10.95
C GLU A 141 15.41 -27.97 -10.30
N ALA A 142 16.52 -27.90 -11.05
CA ALA A 142 17.80 -27.44 -10.52
C ALA A 142 17.74 -25.95 -10.13
N ARG A 143 17.08 -25.11 -10.92
CA ARG A 143 16.83 -23.70 -10.58
C ARG A 143 15.95 -23.55 -9.35
N ARG A 144 14.86 -24.34 -9.26
CA ARG A 144 14.01 -24.37 -8.06
C ARG A 144 14.82 -24.77 -6.82
N ALA A 145 15.62 -25.84 -6.92
CA ALA A 145 16.46 -26.32 -5.82
C ALA A 145 17.48 -25.28 -5.39
N ARG A 146 18.11 -24.57 -6.35
CA ARG A 146 19.02 -23.46 -6.06
C ARG A 146 18.32 -22.29 -5.38
N TYR A 147 17.10 -21.93 -5.80
CA TYR A 147 16.33 -20.91 -5.10
C TYR A 147 16.10 -21.33 -3.65
N LEU A 148 15.56 -22.52 -3.42
CA LEU A 148 15.25 -23.05 -2.08
C LEU A 148 16.48 -23.18 -1.18
N SER A 149 17.65 -23.50 -1.72
CA SER A 149 18.90 -23.60 -0.94
C SER A 149 19.41 -22.23 -0.48
N ASN A 150 18.96 -21.15 -1.12
CA ASN A 150 19.39 -19.78 -0.83
C ASN A 150 18.29 -18.93 -0.17
N SER A 151 17.06 -19.43 -0.12
CA SER A 151 15.91 -18.77 0.52
C SER A 151 15.48 -19.50 1.81
N LYS A 152 14.53 -18.92 2.54
CA LYS A 152 13.86 -19.55 3.69
C LYS A 152 12.33 -19.42 3.61
N PRO A 153 11.54 -20.30 4.25
CA PRO A 153 10.10 -20.07 4.37
C PRO A 153 9.81 -18.67 4.94
N GLY A 154 8.79 -18.00 4.42
CA GLY A 154 8.47 -16.61 4.75
C GLY A 154 9.31 -15.56 4.00
N THR A 155 10.20 -16.00 3.08
CA THR A 155 10.89 -15.10 2.15
C THR A 155 9.87 -14.32 1.32
N LEU A 156 10.13 -13.03 1.18
CA LEU A 156 9.34 -12.15 0.33
C LEU A 156 9.94 -12.10 -1.06
N VAL A 157 9.09 -12.17 -2.07
CA VAL A 157 9.49 -12.07 -3.48
C VAL A 157 8.76 -10.89 -4.10
N ALA A 158 9.49 -9.81 -4.36
CA ALA A 158 9.02 -8.68 -5.14
C ALA A 158 8.89 -9.07 -6.62
N ILE A 159 7.73 -8.77 -7.19
CA ILE A 159 7.38 -9.10 -8.57
C ILE A 159 7.37 -7.83 -9.40
N TYR A 160 8.26 -7.75 -10.39
CA TYR A 160 8.14 -6.75 -11.45
C TYR A 160 7.57 -7.35 -12.73
N VAL A 161 6.84 -6.56 -13.49
CA VAL A 161 6.33 -7.03 -14.79
C VAL A 161 7.40 -6.82 -15.86
N THR A 162 7.67 -7.85 -16.67
CA THR A 162 8.68 -7.78 -17.72
C THR A 162 8.43 -6.61 -18.68
N LYS A 163 9.47 -5.98 -19.22
CA LYS A 163 9.29 -4.82 -20.13
C LYS A 163 8.68 -5.19 -21.49
N GLY A 164 8.89 -6.42 -21.95
CA GLY A 164 8.43 -6.86 -23.27
C GLY A 164 7.04 -7.52 -23.27
N LYS A 165 6.50 -7.90 -22.10
CA LYS A 165 5.26 -8.66 -21.99
C LYS A 165 4.45 -8.26 -20.76
N GLY A 166 3.13 -8.46 -20.86
CA GLY A 166 2.17 -8.10 -19.83
C GLY A 166 1.47 -6.75 -20.07
N PRO A 167 0.59 -6.34 -19.13
CA PRO A 167 -0.16 -5.09 -19.22
C PRO A 167 0.76 -3.89 -19.33
N GLU A 168 0.50 -3.01 -20.31
CA GLU A 168 1.40 -1.91 -20.69
C GLU A 168 1.74 -0.98 -19.52
N ASN A 169 0.75 -0.64 -18.69
CA ASN A 169 0.89 0.22 -17.51
C ASN A 169 1.77 -0.38 -16.40
N MET A 170 1.96 -1.71 -16.38
CA MET A 170 2.75 -2.43 -15.38
C MET A 170 4.20 -2.67 -15.83
N ARG A 171 4.48 -2.63 -17.13
CA ARG A 171 5.77 -3.04 -17.70
C ARG A 171 6.95 -2.30 -17.07
N GLY A 172 7.93 -3.07 -16.59
CA GLY A 172 9.14 -2.57 -15.93
C GLY A 172 8.92 -2.03 -14.51
N LYS A 173 7.71 -2.14 -13.96
CA LYS A 173 7.39 -1.67 -12.60
C LYS A 173 7.23 -2.84 -11.64
N VAL A 174 7.54 -2.60 -10.36
CA VAL A 174 7.28 -3.53 -9.26
C VAL A 174 5.83 -3.36 -8.84
N VAL A 175 5.03 -4.42 -8.92
CA VAL A 175 3.56 -4.34 -8.82
C VAL A 175 2.98 -5.13 -7.65
N GLY A 176 3.78 -5.99 -7.03
CA GLY A 176 3.33 -6.80 -5.91
C GLY A 176 4.43 -7.60 -5.26
N VAL A 177 4.07 -8.25 -4.17
CA VAL A 177 4.97 -9.05 -3.33
C VAL A 177 4.27 -10.36 -2.99
N LEU A 178 5.01 -11.47 -3.04
CA LEU A 178 4.57 -12.79 -2.59
C LEU A 178 5.35 -13.20 -1.35
N GLU A 179 4.69 -13.81 -0.36
CA GLU A 179 5.34 -14.57 0.71
C GLU A 179 5.41 -16.04 0.30
N ILE A 180 6.58 -16.68 0.42
CA ILE A 180 6.81 -18.03 -0.12
C ILE A 180 6.91 -19.08 0.98
N SER A 181 6.18 -20.20 0.80
CA SER A 181 6.08 -21.30 1.77
C SER A 181 7.26 -22.27 1.80
N HIS A 182 7.97 -22.44 0.68
CA HIS A 182 8.84 -23.59 0.35
C HIS A 182 8.11 -24.92 0.08
N GLU A 183 6.77 -24.95 0.05
CA GLU A 183 6.01 -26.10 -0.46
C GLU A 183 6.22 -26.18 -1.98
N ILE A 184 6.78 -27.30 -2.45
CA ILE A 184 7.11 -27.54 -3.86
C ILE A 184 6.02 -28.37 -4.53
N GLY A 185 5.83 -28.14 -5.83
CA GLY A 185 4.87 -28.91 -6.62
C GLY A 185 4.98 -28.60 -8.10
N HIS A 186 4.09 -29.19 -8.89
CA HIS A 186 3.90 -28.78 -10.28
C HIS A 186 3.08 -27.49 -10.32
N ALA A 187 3.39 -26.57 -11.24
CA ALA A 187 2.72 -25.28 -11.33
C ALA A 187 1.19 -25.39 -11.51
N GLN A 188 0.72 -26.46 -12.17
CA GLN A 188 -0.72 -26.75 -12.32
C GLN A 188 -1.45 -26.92 -10.97
N GLU A 189 -0.76 -27.35 -9.92
CA GLU A 189 -1.35 -27.53 -8.58
C GLU A 189 -1.60 -26.19 -7.87
N PHE A 190 -0.89 -25.14 -8.28
CA PHE A 190 -0.93 -23.82 -7.65
C PHE A 190 -1.47 -22.71 -8.58
N ILE A 191 -1.98 -23.08 -9.75
CA ILE A 191 -2.58 -22.19 -10.73
C ILE A 191 -4.01 -22.66 -10.99
N SER A 192 -4.95 -21.72 -11.04
CA SER A 192 -6.34 -22.03 -11.38
C SER A 192 -6.47 -22.72 -12.74
N GLY A 193 -7.40 -23.67 -12.87
CA GLY A 193 -7.56 -24.47 -14.10
C GLY A 193 -7.72 -23.63 -15.36
N ASP A 194 -8.48 -22.54 -15.31
CA ASP A 194 -8.67 -21.64 -16.46
C ASP A 194 -7.36 -20.94 -16.86
N ARG A 195 -6.60 -20.41 -15.89
CA ARG A 195 -5.29 -19.80 -16.14
C ARG A 195 -4.27 -20.80 -16.63
N TRP A 196 -4.29 -22.02 -16.11
CA TRP A 196 -3.43 -23.10 -16.58
C TRP A 196 -3.74 -23.42 -18.05
N ALA A 197 -5.03 -23.52 -18.40
CA ALA A 197 -5.45 -23.76 -19.76
C ALA A 197 -5.10 -22.59 -20.71
N GLU A 198 -5.20 -21.34 -20.25
CA GLU A 198 -4.74 -20.15 -21.00
C GLU A 198 -3.24 -20.22 -21.28
N LYS A 199 -2.43 -20.48 -20.24
CA LYS A 199 -0.98 -20.65 -20.34
C LYS A 199 -0.60 -21.75 -21.34
N GLU A 200 -1.28 -22.89 -21.31
CA GLU A 200 -0.96 -24.01 -22.22
C GLU A 200 -1.42 -23.78 -23.67
N ARG A 201 -2.35 -22.83 -23.91
CA ARG A 201 -2.72 -22.39 -25.27
C ARG A 201 -1.74 -21.39 -25.87
N ASP A 202 -1.07 -20.59 -25.04
CA ASP A 202 -0.10 -19.59 -25.49
C ASP A 202 1.24 -20.25 -25.86
N GLN A 203 1.66 -20.09 -27.12
CA GLN A 203 2.90 -20.67 -27.65
C GLN A 203 4.14 -20.23 -26.86
N ASP A 204 4.13 -19.03 -26.28
CA ASP A 204 5.30 -18.50 -25.61
C ASP A 204 5.43 -18.97 -24.15
N SER A 205 4.37 -19.46 -23.53
CA SER A 205 4.35 -19.90 -22.12
C SER A 205 4.03 -21.39 -21.94
N ARG A 206 3.53 -22.06 -22.97
CA ARG A 206 3.25 -23.51 -22.97
C ARG A 206 4.47 -24.31 -22.54
N GLY A 207 4.28 -25.22 -21.58
CA GLY A 207 5.35 -26.09 -21.06
C GLY A 207 6.46 -25.39 -20.27
N LYS A 208 6.39 -24.07 -20.05
CA LYS A 208 7.37 -23.32 -19.25
C LYS A 208 6.96 -23.23 -17.79
N TRP A 209 7.96 -23.04 -16.93
CA TRP A 209 7.82 -22.77 -15.49
C TRP A 209 7.03 -23.84 -14.72
N LEU A 210 7.24 -25.12 -15.06
CA LEU A 210 6.47 -26.24 -14.50
C LEU A 210 6.82 -26.54 -13.04
N TYR A 211 8.04 -26.23 -12.61
CA TYR A 211 8.50 -26.51 -11.26
C TYR A 211 8.19 -25.32 -10.37
N ALA A 212 7.26 -25.46 -9.43
CA ALA A 212 6.75 -24.34 -8.68
C ALA A 212 7.05 -24.43 -7.18
N VAL A 213 7.05 -23.25 -6.55
CA VAL A 213 7.03 -23.07 -5.10
C VAL A 213 5.82 -22.21 -4.75
N LYS A 214 4.97 -22.71 -3.84
CA LYS A 214 3.69 -22.12 -3.48
C LYS A 214 3.84 -20.84 -2.65
N ALA A 215 3.03 -19.83 -2.95
CA ALA A 215 2.90 -18.63 -2.14
C ALA A 215 1.90 -18.86 -0.99
N THR A 216 2.17 -18.27 0.18
CA THR A 216 1.26 -18.29 1.34
C THR A 216 0.37 -17.06 1.38
N ARG A 217 0.95 -15.90 1.09
CA ARG A 217 0.30 -14.58 1.11
C ARG A 217 0.76 -13.76 -0.08
N ALA A 218 -0.06 -12.78 -0.47
CA ALA A 218 0.28 -11.87 -1.55
C ALA A 218 -0.25 -10.48 -1.27
N TRP A 219 0.53 -9.48 -1.67
CA TRP A 219 0.13 -8.08 -1.59
C TRP A 219 0.27 -7.42 -2.96
N ARG A 220 -0.72 -6.61 -3.31
CA ARG A 220 -0.61 -5.70 -4.45
C ARG A 220 -0.11 -4.36 -3.96
N ILE A 221 0.87 -3.80 -4.67
CA ILE A 221 1.25 -2.40 -4.50
C ILE A 221 0.17 -1.56 -5.18
N VAL A 222 -0.28 -0.49 -4.52
CA VAL A 222 -1.26 0.42 -5.12
C VAL A 222 -0.67 1.00 -6.41
N PRO A 223 -1.46 1.11 -7.51
CA PRO A 223 -0.94 1.59 -8.79
C PRO A 223 -0.20 2.92 -8.74
N GLU A 224 -0.63 3.80 -7.86
CA GLU A 224 -0.04 5.12 -7.60
C GLU A 224 1.41 5.02 -7.05
N ASP A 225 1.76 3.91 -6.40
CA ASP A 225 3.09 3.65 -5.82
C ASP A 225 3.94 2.72 -6.69
N TRP A 226 3.48 2.34 -7.89
CA TRP A 226 4.28 1.52 -8.80
C TRP A 226 5.53 2.25 -9.26
N ARG A 227 6.68 1.80 -8.76
CA ARG A 227 8.01 2.32 -9.12
C ARG A 227 8.68 1.45 -10.18
N ARG A 228 9.52 2.06 -11.00
CA ARG A 228 10.36 1.31 -11.95
C ARG A 228 11.32 0.41 -11.18
N VAL A 229 11.55 -0.80 -11.69
CA VAL A 229 12.45 -1.76 -11.06
C VAL A 229 13.89 -1.21 -10.93
N GLU A 230 14.34 -0.39 -11.87
CA GLU A 230 15.66 0.26 -11.81
C GLU A 230 15.78 1.34 -10.74
N GLU A 231 14.65 1.91 -10.31
CA GLU A 231 14.59 2.95 -9.29
C GLU A 231 14.45 2.35 -7.90
N LEU A 232 13.68 1.26 -7.77
CA LEU A 232 13.45 0.58 -6.49
C LEU A 232 14.60 -0.38 -6.14
N PHE A 233 15.12 -1.10 -7.13
CA PHE A 233 16.14 -2.14 -6.97
C PHE A 233 17.35 -1.94 -7.90
N PRO A 234 18.03 -0.79 -7.85
CA PRO A 234 19.11 -0.46 -8.77
C PRO A 234 20.28 -1.46 -8.75
N GLN A 235 20.63 -2.02 -7.59
CA GLN A 235 21.73 -2.98 -7.44
C GLN A 235 21.30 -4.37 -7.88
N ALA A 236 20.15 -4.87 -7.39
CA ALA A 236 19.66 -6.20 -7.77
C ALA A 236 19.35 -6.28 -9.27
N TYR A 237 18.81 -5.21 -9.87
CA TYR A 237 18.47 -5.17 -11.28
C TYR A 237 19.65 -4.88 -12.21
N ARG A 238 20.61 -4.00 -11.86
CA ARG A 238 21.79 -3.77 -12.71
C ARG A 238 22.84 -4.87 -12.59
N GLY A 239 22.92 -5.53 -11.44
CA GLY A 239 23.84 -6.63 -11.19
C GLY A 239 23.46 -7.94 -11.90
N SER A 240 22.29 -8.01 -12.53
CA SER A 240 21.76 -9.20 -13.20
C SER A 240 21.04 -8.84 -14.50
N ASN A 241 21.06 -9.69 -15.52
CA ASN A 241 20.23 -9.48 -16.70
C ASN A 241 18.77 -9.91 -16.42
N ALA A 242 17.80 -9.28 -17.07
CA ALA A 242 16.37 -9.55 -16.91
C ALA A 242 16.00 -11.04 -17.09
N GLU A 243 16.67 -11.74 -18.01
CA GLU A 243 16.49 -13.19 -18.18
C GLU A 243 16.91 -13.98 -16.95
N LEU A 244 18.01 -13.62 -16.30
CA LEU A 244 18.48 -14.27 -15.08
C LEU A 244 17.50 -14.05 -13.93
N ILE A 245 17.02 -12.80 -13.80
CA ILE A 245 16.07 -12.43 -12.75
C ILE A 245 14.77 -13.22 -12.90
N GLY A 246 14.22 -13.30 -14.11
CA GLY A 246 13.02 -14.10 -14.37
C GLY A 246 13.23 -15.61 -14.24
N ALA A 247 14.44 -16.11 -14.55
CA ALA A 247 14.75 -17.54 -14.52
C ALA A 247 15.00 -18.09 -13.11
N ASN A 248 15.64 -17.30 -12.25
CA ASN A 248 16.19 -17.77 -10.97
C ASN A 248 15.68 -16.99 -9.76
N GLY A 249 15.19 -15.78 -9.97
CA GLY A 249 15.14 -14.76 -8.94
C GLY A 249 16.55 -14.33 -8.50
N VAL A 250 16.64 -13.14 -7.90
CA VAL A 250 17.90 -12.62 -7.34
C VAL A 250 17.66 -12.05 -5.96
N PRO A 251 18.61 -12.16 -5.02
CA PRO A 251 18.49 -11.55 -3.70
C PRO A 251 18.52 -10.02 -3.82
N VAL A 252 17.74 -9.36 -2.98
CA VAL A 252 17.69 -7.90 -2.83
C VAL A 252 18.45 -7.50 -1.57
N SER A 253 19.22 -6.41 -1.65
CA SER A 253 19.97 -5.90 -0.49
C SER A 253 19.04 -5.37 0.60
N ALA A 254 19.52 -5.27 1.84
CA ALA A 254 18.71 -4.76 2.95
C ALA A 254 18.24 -3.30 2.72
N ASP A 255 19.11 -2.46 2.16
CA ASP A 255 18.79 -1.05 1.87
C ASP A 255 17.67 -0.91 0.83
N GLU A 256 17.74 -1.73 -0.23
CA GLU A 256 16.72 -1.80 -1.28
C GLU A 256 15.41 -2.43 -0.78
N ALA A 257 15.49 -3.48 0.04
CA ALA A 257 14.32 -4.08 0.69
C ALA A 257 13.58 -3.07 1.57
N ALA A 258 14.33 -2.19 2.24
CA ALA A 258 13.76 -1.15 3.07
C ALA A 258 13.07 -0.04 2.28
N GLU A 259 13.28 0.11 0.97
CA GLU A 259 12.43 0.95 0.10
C GLU A 259 11.13 0.24 -0.27
N LEU A 260 11.16 -1.08 -0.47
CA LEU A 260 9.97 -1.89 -0.73
C LEU A 260 8.99 -1.86 0.45
N TYR A 261 9.50 -1.88 1.68
CA TYR A 261 8.67 -1.89 2.89
C TYR A 261 7.83 -0.62 3.10
N GLU A 262 8.24 0.49 2.50
CA GLU A 262 7.55 1.78 2.62
C GLU A 262 6.43 1.96 1.58
N LEU A 263 6.31 1.05 0.62
CA LEU A 263 5.25 1.12 -0.39
C LEU A 263 3.90 0.77 0.20
N ASP A 264 2.86 1.48 -0.24
CA ASP A 264 1.49 1.18 0.13
C ASP A 264 0.98 -0.05 -0.61
N VAL A 265 0.47 -1.00 0.17
CA VAL A 265 0.00 -2.30 -0.30
C VAL A 265 -1.35 -2.64 0.31
N TYR A 266 -2.03 -3.60 -0.30
CA TYR A 266 -3.19 -4.28 0.27
C TYR A 266 -3.08 -5.78 0.01
N GLU A 267 -3.50 -6.59 0.99
CA GLU A 267 -3.44 -8.04 0.86
C GLU A 267 -4.50 -8.53 -0.12
N VAL A 268 -4.12 -9.50 -0.95
CA VAL A 268 -5.00 -10.10 -1.96
C VAL A 268 -4.97 -11.62 -1.81
N PRO A 269 -6.06 -12.33 -2.17
CA PRO A 269 -6.10 -13.77 -2.06
C PRO A 269 -5.03 -14.44 -2.93
N VAL A 270 -4.43 -15.51 -2.41
CA VAL A 270 -3.60 -16.45 -3.17
C VAL A 270 -4.46 -17.62 -3.65
N TYR A 271 -4.21 -18.14 -4.85
CA TYR A 271 -4.91 -19.33 -5.33
C TYR A 271 -4.79 -20.50 -4.34
N GLY A 272 -5.93 -21.09 -3.98
CA GLY A 272 -6.02 -22.16 -2.99
C GLY A 272 -6.14 -21.69 -1.53
N GLN A 273 -6.07 -20.38 -1.27
CA GLN A 273 -6.34 -19.81 0.06
C GLN A 273 -7.85 -19.75 0.33
N THR A 274 -8.26 -20.18 1.52
CA THR A 274 -9.66 -20.16 1.97
C THR A 274 -9.93 -19.10 3.03
N GLU A 275 -8.88 -18.58 3.66
CA GLU A 275 -9.01 -17.57 4.72
C GLU A 275 -9.32 -16.20 4.11
N PRO A 276 -10.20 -15.41 4.76
CA PRO A 276 -10.44 -14.03 4.36
C PRO A 276 -9.17 -13.19 4.54
N VAL A 277 -8.87 -12.35 3.56
CA VAL A 277 -7.73 -11.42 3.60
C VAL A 277 -8.19 -10.04 4.09
N ASP A 278 -7.28 -9.27 4.70
CA ASP A 278 -7.52 -7.86 5.04
C ASP A 278 -7.16 -6.96 3.85
N PRO A 279 -8.15 -6.35 3.17
CA PRO A 279 -7.91 -5.51 1.99
C PRO A 279 -7.50 -4.07 2.36
N THR A 280 -7.20 -3.78 3.63
CA THR A 280 -6.81 -2.44 4.08
C THR A 280 -5.49 -2.00 3.44
N ILE A 281 -5.47 -0.78 2.91
CA ILE A 281 -4.24 -0.17 2.40
C ILE A 281 -3.36 0.29 3.56
N GLN A 282 -2.13 -0.20 3.61
CA GLN A 282 -1.13 0.10 4.62
C GLN A 282 0.27 -0.06 4.01
N THR A 283 1.33 0.34 4.70
CA THR A 283 2.69 0.05 4.23
C THR A 283 2.96 -1.46 4.28
N LEU A 284 3.85 -1.97 3.43
CA LEU A 284 4.24 -3.38 3.48
C LEU A 284 4.89 -3.72 4.84
N GLU A 285 5.65 -2.80 5.47
CA GLU A 285 6.18 -2.97 6.83
C GLU A 285 5.06 -3.28 7.84
N SER A 286 3.98 -2.51 7.81
CA SER A 286 2.82 -2.68 8.68
C SER A 286 2.05 -3.97 8.36
N ALA A 287 1.89 -4.32 7.08
CA ALA A 287 1.20 -5.55 6.65
C ALA A 287 1.90 -6.85 7.06
N LEU A 288 3.21 -6.80 7.26
CA LEU A 288 4.04 -7.93 7.68
C LEU A 288 4.15 -8.07 9.19
N SER A 289 3.83 -7.01 9.93
CA SER A 289 3.89 -7.02 11.38
C SER A 289 2.81 -7.96 11.94
N PRO A 290 3.13 -8.85 12.92
CA PRO A 290 2.13 -9.71 13.53
C PRO A 290 0.95 -8.87 14.03
N SER A 291 -0.29 -9.29 13.75
CA SER A 291 -1.47 -8.63 14.29
C SER A 291 -1.38 -8.66 15.82
N ARG A 292 -0.95 -7.54 16.43
CA ARG A 292 -0.98 -7.43 17.89
C ARG A 292 -2.44 -7.54 18.30
N ALA A 293 -2.72 -8.32 19.34
CA ALA A 293 -4.06 -8.43 19.89
C ALA A 293 -4.64 -7.03 20.07
N VAL A 294 -5.62 -6.68 19.23
CA VAL A 294 -6.33 -5.41 19.34
C VAL A 294 -6.96 -5.45 20.72
N ARG A 295 -6.45 -4.61 21.64
CA ARG A 295 -7.11 -4.45 22.94
C ARG A 295 -8.56 -4.09 22.63
N PRO A 296 -9.55 -4.80 23.20
CA PRO A 296 -10.94 -4.44 23.00
C PRO A 296 -11.08 -2.95 23.26
N ALA A 297 -11.65 -2.23 22.31
CA ALA A 297 -11.69 -0.80 22.38
C ALA A 297 -12.44 -0.39 23.65
N SER A 298 -11.72 0.14 24.63
CA SER A 298 -12.31 0.60 25.90
C SER A 298 -13.10 1.90 25.73
N ARG A 299 -13.08 2.47 24.51
CA ARG A 299 -13.82 3.64 24.05
C ARG A 299 -14.16 3.47 22.57
N PRO A 300 -15.22 4.14 22.05
CA PRO A 300 -15.46 4.21 20.61
C PRO A 300 -14.20 4.75 19.92
N TYR A 301 -13.65 3.97 18.99
CA TYR A 301 -12.54 4.41 18.16
C TYR A 301 -13.06 4.60 16.73
N TRP A 302 -12.52 5.61 16.07
CA TRP A 302 -12.90 5.98 14.72
C TRP A 302 -11.83 5.45 13.78
N VAL A 303 -12.21 4.54 12.88
CA VAL A 303 -11.36 4.17 11.74
C VAL A 303 -11.60 5.24 10.67
N GLY A 304 -10.80 6.29 10.70
CA GLY A 304 -10.80 7.31 9.65
C GLY A 304 -9.86 6.92 8.51
N GLU A 305 -10.26 7.15 7.27
CA GLU A 305 -9.36 7.04 6.13
C GLU A 305 -8.17 7.99 6.33
N THR A 306 -6.94 7.55 6.00
CA THR A 306 -5.73 8.36 6.17
C THR A 306 -5.87 9.69 5.43
N ASN A 307 -5.65 10.80 6.15
CA ASN A 307 -5.64 12.13 5.54
C ASN A 307 -4.41 12.24 4.64
N GLY A 308 -4.60 12.71 3.40
CA GLY A 308 -3.56 12.77 2.38
C GLY A 308 -4.16 12.81 0.99
N PRO A 309 -3.32 12.76 -0.06
CA PRO A 309 -3.80 12.92 -1.42
C PRO A 309 -4.86 11.87 -1.82
N LYS A 310 -5.92 12.31 -2.50
CA LYS A 310 -7.06 11.49 -2.92
C LYS A 310 -7.42 11.67 -4.39
N HIS A 311 -8.07 10.64 -4.92
CA HIS A 311 -8.79 10.67 -6.19
C HIS A 311 -10.29 10.65 -5.91
N LEU A 312 -11.05 11.43 -6.67
CA LEU A 312 -12.47 11.13 -6.89
C LEU A 312 -12.57 9.97 -7.89
N TYR A 313 -13.61 9.15 -7.78
CA TYR A 313 -13.89 8.10 -8.75
C TYR A 313 -15.38 7.92 -9.04
N ILE A 314 -15.64 7.33 -10.20
CA ILE A 314 -16.92 6.69 -10.53
C ILE A 314 -16.60 5.25 -10.92
N LEU A 315 -17.13 4.30 -10.17
CA LEU A 315 -17.12 2.89 -10.54
C LEU A 315 -18.37 2.56 -11.34
N ARG A 316 -18.23 1.73 -12.37
CA ARG A 316 -19.33 1.23 -13.20
C ARG A 316 -19.40 -0.29 -13.11
N LEU A 317 -20.59 -0.84 -12.94
CA LEU A 317 -20.81 -2.28 -13.08
C LEU A 317 -20.98 -2.61 -14.56
N VAL A 318 -20.14 -3.51 -15.06
CA VAL A 318 -20.18 -4.06 -16.41
C VAL A 318 -20.87 -5.43 -16.37
N GLY A 319 -21.82 -5.66 -17.27
CA GLY A 319 -22.62 -6.89 -17.36
C GLY A 319 -24.04 -6.58 -17.86
N ASN A 320 -24.92 -7.59 -17.96
CA ASN A 320 -26.33 -7.38 -18.27
C ASN A 320 -27.06 -6.81 -17.03
N ILE A 321 -27.15 -5.49 -16.94
CA ILE A 321 -27.77 -4.80 -15.80
C ILE A 321 -29.29 -5.02 -15.72
N GLY A 322 -29.96 -5.34 -16.83
CA GLY A 322 -31.38 -5.70 -16.84
C GLY A 322 -31.60 -6.99 -16.05
N ALA A 323 -30.84 -8.03 -16.38
CA ALA A 323 -30.81 -9.28 -15.63
C ALA A 323 -30.40 -9.07 -14.16
N TYR A 324 -29.43 -8.18 -13.88
CA TYR A 324 -28.99 -7.87 -12.52
C TYR A 324 -30.10 -7.26 -11.67
N LEU A 325 -30.89 -6.36 -12.25
CA LEU A 325 -31.98 -5.66 -11.57
C LEU A 325 -33.34 -6.38 -11.66
N GLY A 326 -33.42 -7.48 -12.41
CA GLY A 326 -34.68 -8.17 -12.70
C GLY A 326 -35.62 -7.34 -13.58
N ARG A 327 -35.07 -6.54 -14.49
CA ARG A 327 -35.79 -5.63 -15.40
C ARG A 327 -35.61 -6.04 -16.85
N ARG A 328 -36.53 -5.58 -17.71
CA ARG A 328 -36.41 -5.76 -19.16
C ARG A 328 -35.33 -4.83 -19.70
N ASP A 329 -34.65 -5.24 -20.76
CA ASP A 329 -33.52 -4.48 -21.34
C ASP A 329 -33.95 -3.08 -21.81
N ASP A 330 -35.19 -2.91 -22.29
CA ASP A 330 -35.76 -1.62 -22.69
C ASP A 330 -35.95 -0.63 -21.53
N GLU A 331 -36.01 -1.12 -20.28
CA GLU A 331 -36.20 -0.26 -19.09
C GLU A 331 -34.87 0.34 -18.58
N VAL A 332 -33.77 -0.29 -18.95
CA VAL A 332 -32.40 0.03 -18.52
C VAL A 332 -31.48 0.38 -19.68
N GLU A 333 -32.02 0.52 -20.89
CA GLU A 333 -31.30 0.96 -22.07
C GLU A 333 -30.56 2.29 -21.79
N ASP A 334 -29.31 2.37 -22.22
CA ASP A 334 -28.39 3.50 -22.02
C ASP A 334 -28.16 3.94 -20.56
N LYS A 335 -28.50 3.08 -19.59
CA LYS A 335 -28.22 3.33 -18.17
C LYS A 335 -27.08 2.47 -17.66
N HIS A 336 -26.50 2.92 -16.56
CA HIS A 336 -25.42 2.23 -15.87
C HIS A 336 -25.64 2.21 -14.37
N ILE A 337 -25.33 1.07 -13.75
CA ILE A 337 -25.21 0.98 -12.30
C ILE A 337 -23.84 1.54 -11.92
N ILE A 338 -23.84 2.61 -11.14
CA ILE A 338 -22.63 3.32 -10.74
C ILE A 338 -22.54 3.49 -9.23
N LYS A 339 -21.30 3.68 -8.78
CA LYS A 339 -20.96 4.14 -7.44
C LYS A 339 -19.96 5.28 -7.53
N VAL A 340 -20.26 6.39 -6.86
CA VAL A 340 -19.35 7.54 -6.73
C VAL A 340 -18.65 7.48 -5.37
N GLY A 341 -17.45 8.06 -5.29
CA GLY A 341 -16.72 8.19 -4.05
C GLY A 341 -15.34 8.83 -4.21
N PHE A 342 -14.55 8.80 -3.13
CA PHE A 342 -13.13 9.10 -3.17
C PHE A 342 -12.31 7.99 -2.51
N SER A 343 -11.04 7.91 -2.87
CA SER A 343 -10.07 7.01 -2.22
C SER A 343 -8.65 7.44 -2.54
N LYS A 344 -7.68 6.86 -1.83
CA LYS A 344 -6.26 6.93 -2.24
C LYS A 344 -5.99 6.23 -3.57
N SER A 345 -6.66 5.10 -3.83
CA SER A 345 -6.48 4.30 -5.05
C SER A 345 -7.82 3.77 -5.57
N PRO A 346 -8.40 4.41 -6.61
CA PRO A 346 -9.64 3.95 -7.25
C PRO A 346 -9.61 2.48 -7.67
N GLN A 347 -8.47 1.96 -8.15
CA GLN A 347 -8.31 0.54 -8.51
C GLN A 347 -8.42 -0.36 -7.30
N ALA A 348 -7.71 -0.04 -6.21
CA ALA A 348 -7.78 -0.85 -4.99
C ALA A 348 -9.21 -0.84 -4.43
N ARG A 349 -9.90 0.30 -4.47
CA ARG A 349 -11.30 0.40 -4.06
C ARG A 349 -12.23 -0.41 -4.95
N ARG A 350 -12.00 -0.42 -6.26
CA ARG A 350 -12.70 -1.31 -7.21
C ARG A 350 -12.47 -2.77 -6.85
N ASP A 351 -11.21 -3.18 -6.65
CA ASP A 351 -10.84 -4.56 -6.32
C ASP A 351 -11.51 -5.00 -5.01
N GLN A 352 -11.55 -4.13 -4.00
CA GLN A 352 -12.23 -4.37 -2.73
C GLN A 352 -13.73 -4.62 -2.93
N ILE A 353 -14.42 -3.80 -3.73
CA ILE A 353 -15.85 -4.01 -4.02
C ILE A 353 -16.04 -5.30 -4.83
N GLN A 354 -15.18 -5.55 -5.83
CA GLN A 354 -15.23 -6.76 -6.65
C GLN A 354 -15.04 -8.04 -5.83
N SER A 355 -14.27 -7.99 -4.74
CA SER A 355 -14.01 -9.15 -3.89
C SER A 355 -15.28 -9.71 -3.22
N ALA A 356 -16.32 -8.89 -3.07
CA ALA A 356 -17.61 -9.33 -2.52
C ALA A 356 -18.52 -10.02 -3.56
N TYR A 357 -18.11 -10.05 -4.84
CA TYR A 357 -18.89 -10.65 -5.93
C TYR A 357 -18.28 -12.00 -6.32
N PRO A 358 -19.09 -13.01 -6.65
CA PRO A 358 -18.59 -14.21 -7.29
C PRO A 358 -17.98 -13.85 -8.65
N ARG A 359 -16.98 -14.63 -9.09
CA ARG A 359 -16.49 -14.53 -10.46
C ARG A 359 -17.63 -14.87 -11.43
N GLY A 360 -17.90 -14.01 -12.40
CA GLY A 360 -19.02 -14.19 -13.32
C GLY A 360 -19.10 -13.09 -14.38
N ALA A 361 -20.28 -12.95 -14.98
CA ALA A 361 -20.55 -11.97 -16.04
C ALA A 361 -20.54 -10.50 -15.55
N PHE A 362 -20.54 -10.29 -14.24
CA PHE A 362 -20.59 -8.98 -13.61
C PHE A 362 -19.23 -8.61 -13.04
N HIS A 363 -18.71 -7.45 -13.41
CA HIS A 363 -17.51 -6.90 -12.81
C HIS A 363 -17.54 -5.39 -12.72
N TRP A 364 -16.87 -4.86 -11.70
CA TRP A 364 -16.68 -3.43 -11.54
C TRP A 364 -15.47 -2.94 -12.33
N GLU A 365 -15.55 -1.73 -12.86
CA GLU A 365 -14.42 -1.01 -13.44
C GLU A 365 -14.37 0.44 -12.93
N VAL A 366 -13.18 1.04 -13.01
CA VAL A 366 -13.01 2.48 -12.77
C VAL A 366 -13.38 3.22 -14.05
N PHE A 367 -14.57 3.84 -14.09
CA PHE A 367 -15.05 4.59 -15.26
C PHE A 367 -14.52 6.03 -15.29
N LYS A 368 -14.41 6.66 -14.11
CA LYS A 368 -13.70 7.93 -13.92
C LYS A 368 -12.76 7.82 -12.72
N PRO A 369 -11.58 8.45 -12.75
CA PRO A 369 -11.03 9.24 -13.86
C PRO A 369 -10.62 8.37 -15.07
N SER A 370 -10.69 8.94 -16.27
CA SER A 370 -10.25 8.28 -17.51
C SER A 370 -9.59 9.32 -18.44
N PRO A 371 -8.25 9.28 -18.63
CA PRO A 371 -7.30 8.37 -17.98
C PRO A 371 -7.17 8.65 -16.48
N GLN A 372 -6.70 7.65 -15.73
CA GLN A 372 -6.31 7.84 -14.34
C GLN A 372 -5.04 8.70 -14.28
N PRO A 373 -5.02 9.81 -13.54
CA PRO A 373 -3.80 10.56 -13.33
C PRO A 373 -2.83 9.72 -12.48
N ASP A 374 -1.54 9.78 -12.79
CA ASP A 374 -0.49 9.07 -12.04
C ASP A 374 -0.37 9.56 -10.59
N THR A 375 -0.75 10.82 -10.35
CA THR A 375 -0.75 11.44 -9.03
C THR A 375 -2.15 11.88 -8.63
N ALA A 376 -2.50 11.66 -7.36
CA ALA A 376 -3.74 12.13 -6.77
C ALA A 376 -3.91 13.66 -6.93
N PRO A 377 -4.99 14.14 -7.59
CA PRO A 377 -5.16 15.56 -7.89
C PRO A 377 -5.60 16.39 -6.68
N TYR A 378 -6.14 15.74 -5.65
CA TYR A 378 -6.68 16.42 -4.46
C TYR A 378 -5.78 16.18 -3.26
N ALA A 379 -5.38 17.23 -2.56
CA ALA A 379 -4.35 17.16 -1.52
C ALA A 379 -4.79 16.48 -0.22
N SER A 380 -6.10 16.45 0.07
CA SER A 380 -6.65 15.95 1.32
C SER A 380 -7.99 15.24 1.14
N ALA A 381 -8.41 14.50 2.17
CA ALA A 381 -9.72 13.87 2.20
C ALA A 381 -10.86 14.90 2.23
N GLU A 382 -10.69 16.02 2.95
CA GLU A 382 -11.69 17.09 3.02
C GLU A 382 -12.04 17.67 1.64
N ILE A 383 -11.03 17.90 0.80
CA ILE A 383 -11.20 18.37 -0.57
C ILE A 383 -11.97 17.35 -1.40
N ALA A 384 -11.62 16.07 -1.26
CA ALA A 384 -12.28 14.99 -2.00
C ALA A 384 -13.71 14.73 -1.51
N ILE A 385 -14.00 14.91 -0.21
CA ILE A 385 -15.35 14.85 0.35
C ILE A 385 -16.24 15.91 -0.30
N ALA A 386 -15.76 17.16 -0.44
CA ALA A 386 -16.52 18.21 -1.12
C ALA A 386 -16.87 17.82 -2.58
N GLY A 387 -15.97 17.14 -3.27
CA GLY A 387 -16.23 16.61 -4.60
C GLY A 387 -17.23 15.46 -4.61
N GLU A 388 -17.09 14.49 -3.71
CA GLU A 388 -18.04 13.38 -3.57
C GLU A 388 -19.45 13.86 -3.23
N ASP A 389 -19.59 14.77 -2.28
CA ASP A 389 -20.87 15.35 -1.87
C ASP A 389 -21.56 16.06 -3.03
N ALA A 390 -20.79 16.79 -3.85
CA ALA A 390 -21.32 17.42 -5.07
C ALA A 390 -21.79 16.38 -6.10
N MET A 391 -21.09 15.25 -6.26
CA MET A 391 -21.55 14.15 -7.13
C MET A 391 -22.86 13.53 -6.61
N LYS A 392 -22.89 13.19 -5.32
CA LYS A 392 -24.06 12.59 -4.66
C LYS A 392 -25.28 13.53 -4.72
N LYS A 393 -25.08 14.82 -4.44
CA LYS A 393 -26.12 15.84 -4.56
C LYS A 393 -26.68 15.92 -5.98
N ARG A 394 -25.79 16.01 -6.98
CA ARG A 394 -26.20 16.09 -8.40
C ARG A 394 -26.94 14.83 -8.87
N LEU A 395 -26.54 13.64 -8.39
CA LEU A 395 -27.26 12.40 -8.68
C LEU A 395 -28.72 12.47 -8.20
N VAL A 396 -28.95 12.96 -6.98
CA VAL A 396 -30.29 13.08 -6.42
C VAL A 396 -31.10 14.18 -7.13
N GLU A 397 -30.50 15.35 -7.36
CA GLU A 397 -31.20 16.50 -7.97
C GLU A 397 -31.58 16.27 -9.43
N ASP A 398 -30.72 15.59 -10.20
CA ASP A 398 -30.96 15.33 -11.62
C ASP A 398 -31.68 13.99 -11.86
N GLY A 399 -32.20 13.35 -10.80
CA GLY A 399 -33.14 12.24 -10.90
C GLY A 399 -32.54 10.86 -11.16
N ALA A 400 -31.29 10.61 -10.75
CA ALA A 400 -30.75 9.24 -10.75
C ALA A 400 -31.59 8.35 -9.83
N GLU A 401 -31.82 7.11 -10.24
CA GLU A 401 -32.55 6.16 -9.41
C GLU A 401 -31.62 5.57 -8.34
N VAL A 402 -32.04 5.63 -7.08
CA VAL A 402 -31.29 5.07 -5.95
C VAL A 402 -31.58 3.56 -5.85
N LEU A 403 -30.55 2.73 -6.00
CA LEU A 403 -30.67 1.27 -5.95
C LEU A 403 -30.41 0.69 -4.55
N GLY A 404 -30.19 1.56 -3.57
CA GLY A 404 -29.87 1.21 -2.18
C GLY A 404 -28.39 1.43 -1.83
N GLY A 405 -28.13 1.79 -0.57
CA GLY A 405 -26.78 2.10 -0.10
C GLY A 405 -26.17 3.28 -0.86
N GLU A 406 -25.02 3.05 -1.51
CA GLU A 406 -24.28 4.05 -2.28
C GLU A 406 -24.30 3.78 -3.80
N PHE A 407 -25.34 3.10 -4.30
CA PHE A 407 -25.46 2.70 -5.71
C PHE A 407 -26.62 3.42 -6.41
N PHE A 408 -26.38 3.82 -7.66
CA PHE A 408 -27.32 4.59 -8.47
C PHE A 408 -27.43 4.03 -9.88
N LEU A 409 -28.60 4.15 -10.49
CA LEU A 409 -28.80 3.94 -11.92
C LEU A 409 -28.87 5.30 -12.62
N ALA A 410 -27.97 5.54 -13.57
CA ALA A 410 -27.85 6.81 -14.28
C ALA A 410 -27.52 6.60 -15.75
N ASP A 411 -28.01 7.48 -16.63
CA ASP A 411 -27.58 7.53 -18.02
C ASP A 411 -26.19 8.19 -18.17
N ASP A 412 -25.57 8.00 -19.33
CA ASP A 412 -24.24 8.55 -19.63
C ASP A 412 -24.15 10.07 -19.42
N ASN A 413 -25.14 10.83 -19.89
CA ASN A 413 -25.13 12.29 -19.77
C ASN A 413 -25.11 12.74 -18.31
N LEU A 414 -25.91 12.08 -17.45
CA LEU A 414 -25.88 12.32 -16.02
C LEU A 414 -24.52 11.96 -15.41
N ILE A 415 -23.91 10.84 -15.81
CA ILE A 415 -22.59 10.43 -15.32
C ILE A 415 -21.51 11.48 -15.64
N TYR A 416 -21.51 12.05 -16.85
CA TYR A 416 -20.58 13.12 -17.20
C TYR A 416 -20.84 14.41 -16.41
N ARG A 417 -22.11 14.78 -16.19
CA ARG A 417 -22.48 15.97 -15.40
C ARG A 417 -22.09 15.83 -13.93
N ILE A 418 -22.30 14.66 -13.31
CA ILE A 418 -21.89 14.44 -11.91
C ILE A 418 -20.37 14.49 -11.79
N TRP A 419 -19.63 13.91 -12.74
CA TRP A 419 -18.17 13.95 -12.72
C TRP A 419 -17.65 15.38 -12.79
N ALA A 420 -18.23 16.21 -13.68
CA ALA A 420 -17.90 17.61 -13.79
C ALA A 420 -18.23 18.38 -12.50
N ALA A 421 -19.40 18.12 -11.90
CA ALA A 421 -19.81 18.73 -10.64
C ALA A 421 -18.83 18.41 -9.50
N GLY A 422 -18.49 17.13 -9.31
CA GLY A 422 -17.54 16.70 -8.30
C GLY A 422 -16.13 17.26 -8.52
N SER A 423 -15.65 17.19 -9.76
CA SER A 423 -14.33 17.72 -10.12
C SER A 423 -14.21 19.23 -9.87
N ASN A 424 -15.25 20.00 -10.19
CA ASN A 424 -15.27 21.44 -9.98
C ASN A 424 -15.37 21.81 -8.50
N ALA A 425 -16.21 21.11 -7.73
CA ALA A 425 -16.35 21.33 -6.29
C ALA A 425 -15.04 21.04 -5.54
N ALA A 426 -14.38 19.92 -5.85
CA ALA A 426 -13.09 19.60 -5.25
C ALA A 426 -11.99 20.60 -5.64
N LYS A 427 -11.95 21.06 -6.90
CA LYS A 427 -11.02 22.13 -7.31
C LYS A 427 -11.26 23.43 -6.54
N ALA A 428 -12.51 23.87 -6.45
CA ALA A 428 -12.86 25.08 -5.71
C ALA A 428 -12.50 24.98 -4.21
N ALA A 429 -12.70 23.81 -3.59
CA ALA A 429 -12.29 23.56 -2.21
C ALA A 429 -10.77 23.62 -2.04
N GLN A 430 -10.00 23.05 -2.98
CA GLN A 430 -8.55 23.09 -2.98
C GLN A 430 -8.00 24.52 -3.14
N ASP A 431 -8.58 25.30 -4.06
CA ASP A 431 -8.19 26.69 -4.30
C ASP A 431 -8.54 27.58 -3.09
N GLY A 432 -9.69 27.34 -2.46
CA GLY A 432 -10.10 28.04 -1.24
C GLY A 432 -9.13 27.83 -0.07
N LEU A 433 -8.67 26.58 0.14
CA LEU A 433 -7.66 26.27 1.16
C LEU A 433 -6.31 26.92 0.88
N ARG A 434 -5.90 26.97 -0.40
CA ARG A 434 -4.64 27.60 -0.81
C ARG A 434 -4.64 29.11 -0.52
N ASN A 435 -5.75 29.79 -0.82
CA ASN A 435 -5.89 31.24 -0.58
C ASN A 435 -5.94 31.61 0.91
N GLN A 436 -6.40 30.70 1.79
CA GLN A 436 -6.39 30.91 3.23
C GLN A 436 -4.99 30.73 3.85
N GLN A 437 -4.15 29.86 3.27
CA GLN A 437 -2.79 29.61 3.75
C GLN A 437 -1.77 30.64 3.27
N PHE A 438 -2.05 31.33 2.15
CA PHE A 438 -1.19 32.37 1.57
C PHE A 438 -2.04 33.55 1.05
N PRO A 439 -2.57 34.41 1.93
CA PRO A 439 -3.20 35.66 1.48
C PRO A 439 -2.12 36.54 0.82
N GLU A 440 -2.46 37.14 -0.33
CA GLU A 440 -1.57 38.04 -1.09
C GLU A 440 -1.05 39.23 -0.28
#